data_AF-D2UYA4-F1
#
_entry.id   AF-D2UYA4-F1
#
_cell.length_a   1.000
_cell.length_b   1.000
_cell.length_c   1.000
_cell.angle_alpha   90.00
_cell.angle_beta   90.00
_cell.angle_gamma   90.00
#
_symmetry.space_group_name_H-M   'P 1'
#
loop_
_entity.id
_entity.type
_entity.pdbx_description
1 polymer ?
#
loop_
_entity_poly.entity_id
_entity_poly.type
_entity_poly.pdbx_seq_one_letter_code
_entity_poly.pdbx_strand_id
1 'polypeptide(L)'
;MYNPPEDTSSEQQFHPISCKNCKRLHKTCNKRYPTCSGCEWRNIRCEYEKPKRVTNKKKTKSEVTSIQWIANTEQKTSDNMDPLSDWIEIRKYIDQYFTILHEIKFIEKEELELYMLRSDNSAQLPNFKQIRALFYCIVAHLTQILALECADDSLNRAVEAVREFFNEYSNFYVACSYGLLALVEVGYGRVKNARFYLKFVDFYMDELAKEDRNNYYVVNLQKLQIVVCVDAKFDSSVSCVVRDWFYILGKYIGIELPKEWKDFIVQEIDENNYILFIQMLQALIQIGKLNLKDEKTVRFYNETADMLYHGIRIRILTEMNKSPELVEESALKIVHLTESDMFSVSPGFLSNSIAASAKVILHIVRLIEMGHRKNCDEFSIHGPINYFQILSKIYRGLQIMGKRFRKVFLLQGSTIKEIEIILNQYSLNSPLTRVDMNNISSENSGPSITEFFQIISANKDTSEYERMQYERNVFNILQHIQLPNSKPTSNYPPMGL
;
A
#
# COMPACT_ATOMS: atom_id res chain seq x y z
N MET A 1 24.39 72.01 -2.31
CA MET A 1 25.00 71.06 -1.36
C MET A 1 23.86 70.27 -0.74
N TYR A 2 23.69 69.02 -1.18
CA TYR A 2 22.59 68.14 -0.78
C TYR A 2 23.19 67.14 0.21
N ASN A 3 22.88 67.28 1.50
CA ASN A 3 23.33 66.32 2.51
C ASN A 3 22.49 65.04 2.36
N PRO A 4 23.10 63.87 2.14
CA PRO A 4 22.36 62.61 2.19
C PRO A 4 21.86 62.39 3.62
N PRO A 5 20.64 61.84 3.78
CA PRO A 5 20.10 61.56 5.10
C PRO A 5 21.00 60.56 5.82
N GLU A 6 21.37 60.90 7.05
CA GLU A 6 22.11 60.02 7.95
C GLU A 6 21.34 58.71 8.10
N ASP A 7 21.96 57.62 7.67
CA ASP A 7 21.45 56.27 7.72
C ASP A 7 21.47 55.81 9.19
N THR A 8 20.47 56.25 9.97
CA THR A 8 20.25 55.77 11.33
C THR A 8 19.74 54.34 11.24
N SER A 9 20.66 53.39 11.06
CA SER A 9 20.40 51.96 11.10
C SER A 9 20.00 51.57 12.52
N SER A 10 18.73 51.81 12.88
CA SER A 10 18.14 51.31 14.11
C SER A 10 18.27 49.79 14.10
N GLU A 11 19.08 49.25 15.00
CA GLU A 11 19.27 47.81 15.15
C GLU A 11 17.90 47.13 15.27
N GLN A 12 17.53 46.31 14.29
CA GLN A 12 16.26 45.59 14.31
C GLN A 12 16.29 44.56 15.44
N GLN A 13 15.48 44.80 16.48
CA GLN A 13 15.33 43.85 17.57
C GLN A 13 14.43 42.67 17.15
N PHE A 14 14.91 41.46 17.39
CA PHE A 14 14.15 40.22 17.15
C PHE A 14 13.72 39.58 18.47
N HIS A 15 12.47 39.12 18.54
CA HIS A 15 11.95 38.36 19.66
C HIS A 15 12.35 36.87 19.51
N PRO A 16 12.70 36.13 20.58
CA PRO A 16 13.17 34.74 20.45
C PRO A 16 12.09 33.76 19.95
N ILE A 17 10.81 34.07 20.19
CA ILE A 17 9.66 33.23 19.84
C ILE A 17 8.75 33.88 18.80
N SER A 18 8.02 33.07 18.04
CA SER A 18 6.94 33.53 17.15
C SER A 18 5.78 34.15 17.93
N CYS A 19 5.14 35.19 17.36
CA CYS A 19 3.99 35.84 18.00
C CYS A 19 2.75 34.91 18.06
N LYS A 20 1.79 35.23 18.95
CA LYS A 20 0.56 34.44 19.17
C LYS A 20 -0.26 34.24 17.90
N ASN A 21 -0.40 35.28 17.08
CA ASN A 21 -1.24 35.23 15.88
C ASN A 21 -0.65 34.34 14.78
N CYS A 22 0.66 34.43 14.53
CA CYS A 22 1.32 33.52 13.59
C CYS A 22 1.27 32.06 14.06
N LYS A 23 1.41 31.80 15.38
CA LYS A 23 1.24 30.45 15.95
C LYS A 23 -0.18 29.92 15.73
N ARG A 24 -1.20 30.70 16.08
CA ARG A 24 -2.63 30.32 15.94
C ARG A 24 -3.03 30.02 14.49
N LEU A 25 -2.45 30.73 13.53
CA LEU A 25 -2.74 30.57 12.10
C LEU A 25 -1.84 29.53 11.40
N HIS A 26 -0.94 28.87 12.14
CA HIS A 26 0.08 27.96 11.58
C HIS A 26 0.89 28.59 10.43
N LYS A 27 1.33 29.84 10.59
CA LYS A 27 2.17 30.57 9.60
C LYS A 27 3.54 30.92 10.18
N THR A 28 4.54 31.04 9.30
CA THR A 28 5.90 31.48 9.63
C THR A 28 5.91 32.93 10.15
N CYS A 29 6.69 33.19 11.19
CA CYS A 29 6.82 34.49 11.84
C CYS A 29 8.27 34.95 11.76
N ASN A 30 8.54 36.13 11.19
CA ASN A 30 9.90 36.68 11.12
C ASN A 30 10.39 37.29 12.45
N LYS A 31 9.56 37.27 13.50
CA LYS A 31 9.87 37.64 14.89
C LYS A 31 10.38 39.09 15.09
N ARG A 32 10.18 39.99 14.13
CA ARG A 32 10.46 41.42 14.32
C ARG A 32 9.66 41.96 15.52
N TYR A 33 10.32 42.73 16.38
CA TYR A 33 9.70 43.39 17.52
C TYR A 33 9.63 44.91 17.24
N PRO A 34 8.51 45.59 17.53
CA PRO A 34 7.32 45.13 18.27
C PRO A 34 6.32 44.32 17.43
N THR A 35 6.39 44.39 16.10
CA THR A 35 5.40 43.80 15.19
C THR A 35 6.08 42.96 14.12
N CYS A 36 5.67 41.69 13.97
CA CYS A 36 6.15 40.86 12.87
C CYS A 36 5.48 41.28 11.54
N SER A 37 6.19 41.13 10.42
CA SER A 37 5.69 41.58 9.11
C SER A 37 4.41 40.89 8.68
N GLY A 38 4.17 39.65 9.14
CA GLY A 38 2.93 38.92 8.86
C GLY A 38 1.71 39.47 9.61
N CYS A 39 1.89 40.04 10.80
CA CYS A 39 0.80 40.70 11.55
C CYS A 39 0.58 42.13 11.05
N GLU A 40 1.66 42.84 10.73
CA GLU A 40 1.63 44.18 10.12
C GLU A 40 0.85 44.18 8.81
N TRP A 41 1.19 43.26 7.89
CA TRP A 41 0.51 43.15 6.59
C TRP A 41 -0.99 42.82 6.72
N ARG A 42 -1.39 42.08 7.75
CA ARG A 42 -2.80 41.73 8.01
C ARG A 42 -3.54 42.76 8.85
N ASN A 43 -2.87 43.84 9.26
CA ASN A 43 -3.40 44.85 10.16
C ASN A 43 -4.00 44.25 11.45
N ILE A 44 -3.30 43.27 12.05
CA ILE A 44 -3.68 42.65 13.32
C ILE A 44 -2.61 42.90 14.38
N ARG A 45 -3.03 43.08 15.64
CA ARG A 45 -2.12 43.30 16.76
C ARG A 45 -1.15 42.13 16.92
N CYS A 46 0.16 42.40 16.91
CA CYS A 46 1.18 41.39 17.16
C CYS A 46 1.46 41.29 18.67
N GLU A 47 1.20 40.14 19.27
CA GLU A 47 1.44 39.89 20.69
C GLU A 47 2.45 38.76 20.88
N TYR A 48 3.50 39.03 21.65
CA TYR A 48 4.47 38.03 22.11
C TYR A 48 4.20 37.68 23.58
N GLU A 49 4.23 36.38 23.92
CA GLU A 49 4.07 35.95 25.30
C GLU A 49 5.32 36.25 26.13
N LYS A 50 5.13 36.88 27.30
CA LYS A 50 6.19 37.01 28.28
C LYS A 50 6.52 35.61 28.84
N PRO A 51 7.80 35.20 28.88
CA PRO A 51 8.17 33.90 29.43
C PRO A 51 7.70 33.82 30.88
N LYS A 52 6.73 32.95 31.17
CA LYS A 52 6.34 32.63 32.55
C LYS A 52 7.51 31.87 33.15
N ARG A 53 8.20 32.44 34.15
CA ARG A 53 9.16 31.70 34.99
C ARG A 53 8.40 30.58 35.69
N VAL A 54 8.49 29.38 35.15
CA VAL A 54 7.93 28.18 35.80
C VAL A 54 8.86 27.82 36.95
N THR A 55 8.43 28.11 38.18
CA THR A 55 9.06 27.58 39.39
C THR A 55 8.82 26.06 39.42
N ASN A 56 9.88 25.28 39.17
CA ASN A 56 9.86 23.82 39.14
C ASN A 56 9.42 23.23 40.50
N LYS A 57 8.13 22.91 40.65
CA LYS A 57 7.69 21.85 41.58
C LYS A 57 7.71 20.53 40.82
N LYS A 58 8.59 19.61 41.25
CA LYS A 58 8.66 18.21 40.80
C LYS A 58 7.26 17.58 40.87
N LYS A 59 6.59 17.48 39.73
CA LYS A 59 5.51 16.52 39.49
C LYS A 59 5.93 15.70 38.28
N THR A 60 6.20 14.43 38.56
CA THR A 60 6.35 13.34 37.61
C THR A 60 5.06 13.19 36.81
N LYS A 61 5.09 13.62 35.54
CA LYS A 61 4.32 13.00 34.44
C LYS A 61 4.80 13.55 33.09
N SER A 62 5.50 12.66 32.39
CA SER A 62 5.56 12.44 30.94
C SER A 62 4.94 13.49 30.01
N GLU A 63 5.80 14.18 29.25
CA GLU A 63 5.52 14.51 27.85
C GLU A 63 6.83 14.67 27.06
N VAL A 64 7.03 13.73 26.12
CA VAL A 64 7.49 13.93 24.74
C VAL A 64 8.62 14.94 24.52
N THR A 65 9.85 14.44 24.58
CA THR A 65 11.02 15.06 23.94
C THR A 65 11.30 14.32 22.63
N SER A 66 10.60 14.71 21.56
CA SER A 66 10.93 14.26 20.22
C SER A 66 12.19 15.00 19.72
N ILE A 67 13.09 14.23 19.10
CA ILE A 67 14.28 14.65 18.31
C ILE A 67 15.65 14.61 19.03
N GLN A 68 15.75 14.31 20.34
CA GLN A 68 17.07 14.13 21.00
C GLN A 68 17.42 12.68 21.41
N TRP A 69 16.61 11.71 20.99
CA TRP A 69 16.83 10.29 21.27
C TRP A 69 17.72 9.57 20.26
N ILE A 70 17.79 10.02 19.00
CA ILE A 70 18.45 9.23 17.95
C ILE A 70 19.99 9.28 18.04
N ALA A 71 20.57 10.40 18.46
CA ALA A 71 22.01 10.49 18.70
C ALA A 71 22.48 9.89 20.04
N ASN A 72 21.54 9.49 20.91
CA ASN A 72 21.88 8.89 22.22
C ASN A 72 21.64 7.39 22.27
N THR A 73 21.11 6.74 21.23
CA THR A 73 21.01 5.25 21.20
C THR A 73 22.35 4.59 20.87
N GLU A 74 23.31 5.32 20.29
CA GLU A 74 24.71 4.84 20.20
C GLU A 74 25.50 5.06 21.50
N GLN A 75 24.99 5.84 22.46
CA GLN A 75 25.71 6.16 23.71
C GLN A 75 24.96 5.82 25.02
N LYS A 76 23.67 5.45 24.96
CA LYS A 76 22.95 4.91 26.12
C LYS A 76 23.09 3.40 26.16
N THR A 77 24.17 2.99 26.82
CA THR A 77 24.37 1.72 27.52
C THR A 77 24.24 0.46 26.66
N SER A 78 25.23 0.27 25.78
CA SER A 78 25.58 -1.05 25.21
C SER A 78 26.21 -2.00 26.24
N ASP A 79 26.36 -1.60 27.50
CA ASP A 79 27.11 -2.39 28.49
C ASP A 79 26.29 -3.53 29.14
N ASN A 80 25.02 -3.74 28.77
CA ASN A 80 24.20 -4.82 29.37
C ASN A 80 23.15 -5.46 28.44
N MET A 81 23.13 -5.17 27.14
CA MET A 81 22.32 -6.01 26.23
C MET A 81 23.12 -7.24 25.87
N ASP A 82 22.55 -8.40 26.18
CA ASP A 82 23.08 -9.71 25.82
C ASP A 82 23.19 -9.80 24.29
N PRO A 83 24.40 -9.88 23.72
CA PRO A 83 24.60 -10.01 22.28
C PRO A 83 23.80 -11.18 21.70
N LEU A 84 23.54 -12.23 22.49
CA LEU A 84 22.76 -13.38 22.04
C LEU A 84 21.30 -13.02 21.70
N SER A 85 20.69 -12.07 22.43
CA SER A 85 19.31 -11.63 22.20
C SER A 85 19.15 -10.93 20.85
N ASP A 86 20.11 -10.07 20.50
CA ASP A 86 20.09 -9.33 19.22
C ASP A 86 20.23 -10.29 18.03
N TRP A 87 21.06 -11.32 18.16
CA TRP A 87 21.28 -12.31 17.09
C TRP A 87 20.03 -13.12 16.81
N ILE A 88 19.31 -13.53 17.85
CA ILE A 88 18.04 -14.26 17.71
C ILE A 88 17.00 -13.39 17.00
N GLU A 89 16.92 -12.10 17.36
CA GLU A 89 15.99 -11.17 16.73
C GLU A 89 16.34 -10.91 15.26
N ILE A 90 17.62 -10.68 14.94
CA ILE A 90 18.11 -10.50 13.56
C ILE A 90 17.75 -11.72 12.71
N ARG A 91 18.05 -12.93 13.21
CA ARG A 91 17.77 -14.18 12.49
C ARG A 91 16.28 -14.36 12.22
N LYS A 92 15.43 -14.02 13.19
CA LYS A 92 13.97 -14.04 13.03
C LYS A 92 13.52 -13.14 11.86
N TYR A 93 14.04 -11.92 11.75
CA TYR A 93 13.68 -11.04 10.63
C TYR A 93 14.20 -11.55 9.28
N ILE A 94 15.40 -12.16 9.25
CA ILE A 94 15.92 -12.81 8.04
C ILE A 94 14.98 -13.95 7.61
N ASP A 95 14.60 -14.84 8.52
CA ASP A 95 13.68 -15.94 8.21
C ASP A 95 12.32 -15.43 7.72
N GLN A 96 11.79 -14.38 8.36
CA GLN A 96 10.55 -13.73 7.93
C GLN A 96 10.68 -13.07 6.56
N TYR A 97 11.81 -12.42 6.26
CA TYR A 97 12.08 -11.82 4.95
C TYR A 97 11.96 -12.86 3.83
N PHE A 98 12.65 -13.99 3.96
CA PHE A 98 12.63 -15.04 2.95
C PHE A 98 11.32 -15.84 2.90
N THR A 99 10.53 -15.80 3.97
CA THR A 99 9.20 -16.44 4.01
C THR A 99 8.13 -15.55 3.36
N ILE A 100 8.08 -14.27 3.75
CA ILE A 100 7.01 -13.34 3.37
C ILE A 100 7.31 -12.69 2.01
N LEU A 101 8.56 -12.29 1.75
CA LEU A 101 8.97 -11.55 0.56
C LEU A 101 9.73 -12.42 -0.44
N HIS A 102 9.36 -13.71 -0.55
CA HIS A 102 10.06 -14.67 -1.40
C HIS A 102 10.12 -14.28 -2.88
N GLU A 103 9.16 -13.49 -3.38
CA GLU A 103 9.12 -12.99 -4.77
C GLU A 103 10.00 -11.75 -5.02
N ILE A 104 10.37 -11.01 -3.97
CA ILE A 104 11.11 -9.74 -4.09
C ILE A 104 12.36 -9.83 -3.21
N LYS A 105 13.28 -10.70 -3.63
CA LYS A 105 14.59 -10.88 -3.00
C LYS A 105 15.61 -9.95 -3.62
N PHE A 106 16.41 -9.29 -2.79
CA PHE A 106 17.51 -8.40 -3.22
C PHE A 106 18.89 -8.95 -2.87
N ILE A 107 18.94 -9.99 -2.05
CA ILE A 107 20.18 -10.57 -1.53
C ILE A 107 19.90 -12.03 -1.19
N GLU A 108 20.89 -12.91 -1.33
CA GLU A 108 20.77 -14.29 -0.88
C GLU A 108 20.74 -14.39 0.64
N LYS A 109 20.14 -15.47 1.14
CA LYS A 109 19.96 -15.65 2.58
C LYS A 109 21.30 -15.80 3.28
N GLU A 110 22.16 -16.64 2.74
CA GLU A 110 23.48 -16.94 3.29
C GLU A 110 24.37 -15.69 3.27
N GLU A 111 24.23 -14.85 2.24
CA GLU A 111 24.92 -13.57 2.14
C GLU A 111 24.40 -12.60 3.21
N LEU A 112 23.09 -12.42 3.34
CA LEU A 112 22.53 -11.53 4.36
C LEU A 112 22.89 -11.98 5.79
N GLU A 113 22.84 -13.28 6.07
CA GLU A 113 23.28 -13.86 7.34
C GLU A 113 24.78 -13.60 7.59
N LEU A 114 25.63 -13.71 6.56
CA LEU A 114 27.05 -13.41 6.66
C LEU A 114 27.29 -11.96 7.10
N TYR A 115 26.57 -11.00 6.50
CA TYR A 115 26.71 -9.58 6.86
C TYR A 115 26.15 -9.26 8.24
N MET A 116 25.01 -9.84 8.62
CA MET A 116 24.28 -9.44 9.84
C MET A 116 24.68 -10.22 11.09
N LEU A 117 25.14 -11.47 10.95
CA LEU A 117 25.42 -12.36 12.08
C LEU A 117 26.92 -12.55 12.39
N ARG A 118 27.87 -12.06 11.57
CA ARG A 118 29.30 -12.16 11.93
C ARG A 118 29.78 -10.91 12.68
N SER A 119 30.11 -11.05 13.96
CA SER A 119 30.59 -9.94 14.80
C SER A 119 32.01 -9.47 14.47
N ASP A 120 32.92 -10.40 14.14
CA ASP A 120 34.35 -10.10 14.33
C ASP A 120 35.02 -9.47 13.09
N ASN A 121 34.45 -9.62 11.89
CA ASN A 121 35.06 -9.15 10.63
C ASN A 121 34.08 -8.53 9.62
N SER A 122 32.80 -8.38 9.96
CA SER A 122 31.79 -7.93 8.99
C SER A 122 32.03 -6.50 8.49
N ALA A 123 32.60 -5.63 9.33
CA ALA A 123 32.94 -4.26 8.94
C ALA A 123 33.99 -4.16 7.81
N GLN A 124 34.76 -5.22 7.56
CA GLN A 124 35.73 -5.28 6.46
C GLN A 124 35.13 -5.81 5.16
N LEU A 125 33.90 -6.34 5.19
CA LEU A 125 33.24 -6.83 3.99
C LEU A 125 32.84 -5.65 3.09
N PRO A 126 32.95 -5.80 1.75
CA PRO A 126 32.52 -4.78 0.82
C PRO A 126 31.03 -4.49 1.01
N ASN A 127 30.61 -3.23 0.88
CA ASN A 127 29.22 -2.81 1.02
C ASN A 127 28.57 -3.11 2.39
N PHE A 128 29.34 -3.42 3.45
CA PHE A 128 28.78 -3.78 4.76
C PHE A 128 27.76 -2.77 5.27
N LYS A 129 28.07 -1.47 5.17
CA LYS A 129 27.16 -0.43 5.67
C LYS A 129 25.88 -0.31 4.82
N GLN A 130 25.99 -0.47 3.51
CA GLN A 130 24.88 -0.39 2.56
C GLN A 130 23.93 -1.58 2.72
N ILE A 131 24.48 -2.79 2.92
CA ILE A 131 23.69 -3.99 3.21
C ILE A 131 23.03 -3.90 4.59
N ARG A 132 23.70 -3.29 5.57
CA ARG A 132 23.09 -3.00 6.88
C ARG A 132 21.94 -2.00 6.76
N ALA A 133 22.07 -0.96 5.96
CA ALA A 133 20.97 -0.04 5.67
C ALA A 133 19.80 -0.75 4.97
N LEU A 134 20.09 -1.62 4.01
CA LEU A 134 19.09 -2.47 3.37
C LEU A 134 18.36 -3.36 4.39
N PHE A 135 19.10 -3.99 5.30
CA PHE A 135 18.51 -4.81 6.37
C PHE A 135 17.54 -3.99 7.24
N TYR A 136 17.90 -2.77 7.65
CA TYR A 136 16.97 -1.92 8.40
C TYR A 136 15.71 -1.56 7.59
N CYS A 137 15.83 -1.35 6.27
CA CYS A 137 14.68 -1.15 5.41
C CYS A 137 13.79 -2.40 5.30
N ILE A 138 14.39 -3.60 5.25
CA ILE A 138 13.67 -4.88 5.31
C ILE A 138 12.90 -4.98 6.63
N VAL A 139 13.55 -4.69 7.77
CA VAL A 139 12.90 -4.70 9.09
C VAL A 139 11.75 -3.70 9.17
N ALA A 140 11.95 -2.47 8.67
CA ALA A 140 10.89 -1.46 8.61
C ALA A 140 9.69 -1.93 7.78
N HIS A 141 9.93 -2.63 6.67
CA HIS A 141 8.88 -3.16 5.84
C HIS A 141 8.15 -4.37 6.47
N LEU A 142 8.89 -5.31 7.06
CA LEU A 142 8.33 -6.46 7.76
C LEU A 142 7.50 -6.04 8.97
N THR A 143 8.00 -5.11 9.78
CA THR A 143 7.27 -4.59 10.95
C THR A 143 5.97 -3.88 10.54
N GLN A 144 5.97 -3.16 9.41
CA GLN A 144 4.75 -2.60 8.83
C GLN A 144 3.77 -3.70 8.36
N ILE A 145 4.24 -4.68 7.56
CA ILE A 145 3.41 -5.79 7.08
C ILE A 145 2.84 -6.60 8.24
N LEU A 146 3.59 -6.83 9.30
CA LEU A 146 3.15 -7.62 10.44
C LEU A 146 2.39 -6.80 11.49
N ALA A 147 2.17 -5.50 11.24
CA ALA A 147 1.53 -4.56 12.17
C ALA A 147 2.16 -4.57 13.57
N LEU A 148 3.50 -4.61 13.63
CA LEU A 148 4.24 -4.56 14.89
C LEU A 148 4.26 -3.14 15.45
N GLU A 149 4.18 -3.00 16.78
CA GLU A 149 4.16 -1.69 17.45
C GLU A 149 5.43 -0.87 17.20
N CYS A 150 6.56 -1.53 16.92
CA CYS A 150 7.85 -0.91 16.62
C CYS A 150 8.03 -0.49 15.13
N ALA A 151 6.97 -0.50 14.31
CA ALA A 151 7.07 -0.16 12.89
C ALA A 151 7.58 1.27 12.66
N ASP A 152 7.09 2.26 13.42
CA ASP A 152 7.52 3.65 13.29
C ASP A 152 9.01 3.83 13.68
N ASP A 153 9.44 3.17 14.76
CA ASP A 153 10.84 3.21 15.20
C ASP A 153 11.78 2.52 14.21
N SER A 154 11.34 1.41 13.62
CA SER A 154 12.09 0.68 12.60
C SER A 154 12.22 1.50 11.31
N LEU A 155 11.16 2.20 10.90
CA LEU A 155 11.22 3.16 9.79
C LEU A 155 12.22 4.29 10.08
N ASN A 156 12.18 4.88 11.27
CA ASN A 156 13.12 5.96 11.63
C ASN A 156 14.58 5.48 11.59
N ARG A 157 14.86 4.27 12.09
CA ARG A 157 16.19 3.65 12.00
C ARG A 157 16.63 3.43 10.55
N ALA A 158 15.74 2.93 9.71
CA ALA A 158 16.01 2.71 8.28
C ALA A 158 16.33 4.03 7.56
N VAL A 159 15.55 5.09 7.81
CA VAL A 159 15.78 6.42 7.23
C VAL A 159 17.12 7.00 7.67
N GLU A 160 17.48 6.85 8.95
CA GLU A 160 18.78 7.34 9.44
C GLU A 160 19.94 6.60 8.79
N ALA A 161 19.87 5.27 8.72
CA ALA A 161 20.90 4.45 8.08
C ALA A 161 21.07 4.78 6.58
N VAL A 162 19.96 5.00 5.85
CA VAL A 162 20.02 5.34 4.42
C VAL A 162 20.53 6.76 4.16
N ARG A 163 20.38 7.69 5.11
CA ARG A 163 20.80 9.09 4.94
C ARG A 163 22.29 9.23 4.65
N GLU A 164 23.12 8.32 5.16
CA GLU A 164 24.57 8.32 4.94
C GLU A 164 24.96 8.10 3.47
N PHE A 165 24.08 7.52 2.66
CA PHE A 165 24.38 7.05 1.30
C PHE A 165 23.74 7.91 0.20
N PHE A 166 23.36 9.16 0.49
CA PHE A 166 22.67 10.03 -0.48
C PHE A 166 23.49 10.27 -1.76
N ASN A 167 24.82 10.16 -1.69
CA ASN A 167 25.78 10.34 -2.78
C ASN A 167 26.25 9.02 -3.41
N GLU A 168 25.79 7.87 -2.91
CA GLU A 168 26.16 6.54 -3.42
C GLU A 168 25.04 5.92 -4.27
N TYR A 169 24.42 6.75 -5.10
CA TYR A 169 23.23 6.40 -5.89
C TYR A 169 23.46 5.27 -6.92
N SER A 170 24.71 4.99 -7.31
CA SER A 170 25.06 3.89 -8.23
C SER A 170 25.21 2.54 -7.50
N ASN A 171 25.10 2.51 -6.17
CA ASN A 171 25.18 1.27 -5.40
C ASN A 171 23.82 0.54 -5.41
N PHE A 172 23.82 -0.74 -5.82
CA PHE A 172 22.61 -1.56 -5.91
C PHE A 172 21.84 -1.65 -4.58
N TYR A 173 22.54 -1.92 -3.46
CA TYR A 173 21.88 -2.10 -2.15
C TYR A 173 21.29 -0.78 -1.63
N VAL A 174 21.91 0.36 -1.98
CA VAL A 174 21.37 1.69 -1.68
C VAL A 174 20.08 1.93 -2.48
N ALA A 175 20.07 1.60 -3.78
CA ALA A 175 18.86 1.68 -4.59
C ALA A 175 17.72 0.77 -4.07
N CYS A 176 18.04 -0.46 -3.67
CA CYS A 176 17.08 -1.36 -3.01
C CYS A 176 16.53 -0.78 -1.70
N SER A 177 17.40 -0.16 -0.89
CA SER A 177 17.00 0.50 0.36
C SER A 177 16.00 1.63 0.10
N TYR A 178 16.28 2.49 -0.89
CA TYR A 178 15.34 3.54 -1.30
C TYR A 178 14.03 2.98 -1.85
N GLY A 179 14.07 1.89 -2.63
CA GLY A 179 12.86 1.20 -3.10
C GLY A 179 11.98 0.71 -1.95
N LEU A 180 12.57 0.07 -0.94
CA LEU A 180 11.84 -0.41 0.24
C LEU A 180 11.31 0.75 1.10
N LEU A 181 12.10 1.81 1.31
CA LEU A 181 11.61 3.01 2.00
C LEU A 181 10.43 3.63 1.25
N ALA A 182 10.47 3.67 -0.08
CA ALA A 182 9.36 4.14 -0.88
C ALA A 182 8.11 3.30 -0.66
N LEU A 183 8.22 1.97 -0.68
CA LEU A 183 7.12 1.05 -0.39
C LEU A 183 6.51 1.30 0.99
N VAL A 184 7.35 1.42 2.02
CA VAL A 184 6.89 1.68 3.39
C VAL A 184 6.16 3.01 3.48
N GLU A 185 6.72 4.08 2.91
CA GLU A 185 6.12 5.41 2.92
C GLU A 185 4.78 5.47 2.18
N VAL A 186 4.61 4.72 1.09
CA VAL A 186 3.29 4.58 0.45
C VAL A 186 2.31 3.93 1.43
N GLY A 187 2.70 2.87 2.13
CA GLY A 187 1.89 2.23 3.17
C GLY A 187 1.45 3.18 4.29
N TYR A 188 2.27 4.17 4.62
CA TYR A 188 1.93 5.24 5.56
C TYR A 188 1.08 6.37 4.96
N GLY A 189 0.87 6.39 3.64
CA GLY A 189 0.17 7.45 2.92
C GLY A 189 1.04 8.66 2.63
N ARG A 190 2.36 8.58 2.85
CA ARG A 190 3.32 9.67 2.59
C ARG A 190 3.84 9.61 1.15
N VAL A 191 2.90 9.67 0.22
CA VAL A 191 3.13 9.48 -1.23
C VAL A 191 4.23 10.41 -1.80
N LYS A 192 4.38 11.62 -1.28
CA LYS A 192 5.44 12.56 -1.70
C LYS A 192 6.84 12.03 -1.36
N ASN A 193 7.02 11.47 -0.16
CA ASN A 193 8.30 10.87 0.25
C ASN A 193 8.59 9.63 -0.59
N ALA A 194 7.58 8.79 -0.83
CA ALA A 194 7.74 7.62 -1.68
C ALA A 194 8.22 7.98 -3.09
N ARG A 195 7.58 8.99 -3.73
CA ARG A 195 8.01 9.47 -5.05
C ARG A 195 9.41 10.05 -5.05
N PHE A 196 9.81 10.73 -3.96
CA PHE A 196 11.18 11.22 -3.80
C PHE A 196 12.17 10.06 -3.75
N TYR A 197 11.93 9.03 -2.93
CA TYR A 197 12.80 7.85 -2.86
C TYR A 197 12.86 7.07 -4.19
N LEU A 198 11.74 6.97 -4.91
CA LEU A 198 11.73 6.35 -6.24
C LEU A 198 12.64 7.06 -7.25
N LYS A 199 12.94 8.35 -7.09
CA LYS A 199 13.87 9.04 -7.99
C LYS A 199 15.30 8.53 -7.90
N PHE A 200 15.72 8.02 -6.74
CA PHE A 200 17.02 7.36 -6.59
C PHE A 200 17.03 6.00 -7.30
N VAL A 201 15.92 5.27 -7.24
CA VAL A 201 15.77 4.01 -7.97
C VAL A 201 15.76 4.24 -9.48
N ASP A 202 15.02 5.26 -9.96
CA ASP A 202 15.01 5.68 -11.36
C ASP A 202 16.44 5.99 -11.84
N PHE A 203 17.18 6.79 -11.06
CA PHE A 203 18.55 7.16 -11.38
C PHE A 203 19.48 5.94 -11.50
N TYR A 204 19.43 5.02 -10.53
CA TYR A 204 20.20 3.77 -10.57
C TYR A 204 19.88 2.94 -11.83
N MET A 205 18.60 2.80 -12.17
CA MET A 205 18.15 2.04 -13.35
C MET A 205 18.59 2.67 -14.67
N ASP A 206 18.66 4.00 -14.72
CA ASP A 206 19.08 4.75 -15.91
C ASP A 206 20.60 4.61 -16.16
N GLU A 207 21.42 4.56 -15.11
CA GLU A 207 22.87 4.33 -15.23
C GLU A 207 23.24 2.86 -15.55
N LEU A 208 22.32 1.93 -15.29
CA LEU A 208 22.61 0.51 -15.43
C LEU A 208 22.83 0.10 -16.89
N ALA A 209 23.96 -0.56 -17.15
CA ALA A 209 24.28 -1.12 -18.45
C ALA A 209 23.19 -2.11 -18.91
N LYS A 210 22.95 -2.20 -20.23
CA LYS A 210 21.86 -3.03 -20.77
C LYS A 210 21.98 -4.51 -20.40
N GLU A 211 23.21 -5.00 -20.24
CA GLU A 211 23.50 -6.40 -19.91
C GLU A 211 23.11 -6.74 -18.47
N ASP A 212 23.30 -5.80 -17.53
CA ASP A 212 22.99 -5.99 -16.11
C ASP A 212 21.50 -5.91 -15.80
N ARG A 213 20.69 -5.36 -16.71
CA ARG A 213 19.22 -5.23 -16.53
C ARG A 213 18.51 -6.57 -16.40
N ASN A 214 19.11 -7.64 -16.88
CA ASN A 214 18.55 -9.00 -16.79
C ASN A 214 18.99 -9.74 -15.52
N ASN A 215 19.81 -9.11 -14.66
CA ASN A 215 20.15 -9.68 -13.37
C ASN A 215 18.88 -9.88 -12.52
N TYR A 216 18.75 -11.05 -11.90
CA TYR A 216 17.58 -11.44 -11.11
C TYR A 216 17.19 -10.40 -10.04
N TYR A 217 18.15 -9.87 -9.28
CA TYR A 217 17.86 -8.91 -8.22
C TYR A 217 17.50 -7.53 -8.76
N VAL A 218 18.09 -7.12 -9.89
CA VAL A 218 17.73 -5.89 -10.60
C VAL A 218 16.30 -5.98 -11.12
N VAL A 219 15.92 -7.12 -11.70
CA VAL A 219 14.53 -7.37 -12.13
C VAL A 219 13.58 -7.26 -10.93
N ASN A 220 13.94 -7.79 -9.76
CA ASN A 220 13.13 -7.64 -8.55
C ASN A 220 13.02 -6.19 -8.09
N LEU A 221 14.10 -5.40 -8.19
CA LEU A 221 14.05 -3.96 -7.88
C LEU A 221 13.12 -3.22 -8.85
N GLN A 222 13.15 -3.58 -10.14
CA GLN A 222 12.25 -3.03 -11.15
C GLN A 222 10.79 -3.39 -10.86
N LYS A 223 10.51 -4.64 -10.49
CA LYS A 223 9.16 -5.07 -10.07
C LYS A 223 8.66 -4.24 -8.88
N LEU A 224 9.49 -4.08 -7.84
CA LEU A 224 9.17 -3.25 -6.69
C LEU A 224 8.88 -1.80 -7.11
N GLN A 225 9.77 -1.19 -7.90
CA GLN A 225 9.65 0.19 -8.38
C GLN A 225 8.32 0.41 -9.10
N ILE A 226 7.93 -0.52 -9.98
CA ILE A 226 6.67 -0.44 -10.75
C ILE A 226 5.46 -0.49 -9.81
N VAL A 227 5.44 -1.44 -8.87
CA VAL A 227 4.33 -1.59 -7.90
C VAL A 227 4.20 -0.33 -7.04
N VAL A 228 5.32 0.17 -6.49
CA VAL A 228 5.31 1.38 -5.65
C VAL A 228 4.93 2.60 -6.46
N CYS A 229 5.38 2.71 -7.71
CA CYS A 229 5.03 3.83 -8.59
C CYS A 229 3.51 3.90 -8.82
N VAL A 230 2.86 2.76 -9.08
CA VAL A 230 1.41 2.68 -9.24
C VAL A 230 0.69 3.01 -7.93
N ASP A 231 1.11 2.43 -6.80
CA ASP A 231 0.47 2.69 -5.50
C ASP A 231 0.71 4.14 -5.00
N ALA A 232 1.77 4.80 -5.49
CA ALA A 232 2.06 6.21 -5.26
C ALA A 232 1.30 7.15 -6.21
N LYS A 233 0.47 6.67 -7.14
CA LYS A 233 -0.39 7.55 -7.96
C LYS A 233 -1.63 7.97 -7.15
N PHE A 234 -2.04 9.22 -7.35
CA PHE A 234 -3.27 9.76 -6.74
C PHE A 234 -4.50 9.56 -7.63
N ASP A 235 -4.30 9.24 -8.90
CA ASP A 235 -5.39 9.05 -9.85
C ASP A 235 -6.12 7.74 -9.55
N SER A 236 -7.39 7.85 -9.18
CA SER A 236 -8.25 6.73 -8.86
C SER A 236 -9.21 6.36 -10.00
N SER A 237 -9.09 7.00 -11.17
CA SER A 237 -9.91 6.69 -12.34
C SER A 237 -9.74 5.24 -12.77
N VAL A 238 -10.82 4.65 -13.29
CA VAL A 238 -10.82 3.24 -13.69
C VAL A 238 -9.84 3.00 -14.84
N SER A 239 -9.82 3.89 -15.84
CA SER A 239 -8.87 3.81 -16.97
C SER A 239 -7.41 3.89 -16.53
N CYS A 240 -7.07 4.70 -15.51
CA CYS A 240 -5.71 4.71 -14.97
C CYS A 240 -5.37 3.38 -14.29
N VAL A 241 -6.26 2.89 -13.42
CA VAL A 241 -6.05 1.64 -12.68
C VAL A 241 -5.89 0.45 -13.62
N VAL A 242 -6.75 0.34 -14.64
CA VAL A 242 -6.68 -0.74 -15.63
C VAL A 242 -5.36 -0.72 -16.39
N ARG A 243 -4.93 0.45 -16.90
CA ARG A 243 -3.63 0.62 -17.57
C ARG A 243 -2.45 0.29 -16.68
N ASP A 244 -2.48 0.76 -15.45
CA ASP A 244 -1.43 0.51 -14.47
C ASP A 244 -1.28 -0.98 -14.17
N TRP A 245 -2.39 -1.70 -14.04
CA TRP A 245 -2.36 -3.14 -13.77
C TRP A 245 -1.92 -3.97 -14.96
N PHE A 246 -2.31 -3.60 -16.18
CA PHE A 246 -1.77 -4.20 -17.38
C PHE A 246 -0.25 -4.02 -17.47
N TYR A 247 0.23 -2.81 -17.17
CA TYR A 247 1.66 -2.51 -17.14
C TYR A 247 2.39 -3.31 -16.06
N ILE A 248 1.83 -3.37 -14.84
CA ILE A 248 2.35 -4.20 -13.75
C ILE A 248 2.44 -5.65 -14.21
N LEU A 249 1.36 -6.26 -14.68
CA LEU A 249 1.34 -7.70 -15.00
C LEU A 249 2.32 -8.03 -16.13
N GLY A 250 2.35 -7.26 -17.22
CA GLY A 250 3.31 -7.49 -18.31
C GLY A 250 4.76 -7.44 -17.85
N LYS A 251 5.11 -6.45 -17.01
CA LYS A 251 6.47 -6.29 -16.48
C LYS A 251 6.80 -7.27 -15.35
N TYR A 252 5.84 -7.56 -14.49
CA TYR A 252 6.02 -8.42 -13.33
C TYR A 252 6.19 -9.88 -13.73
N ILE A 253 5.41 -10.34 -14.71
CA ILE A 253 5.50 -11.70 -15.23
C ILE A 253 6.65 -11.82 -16.25
N GLY A 254 7.09 -10.70 -16.84
CA GLY A 254 8.15 -10.70 -17.85
C GLY A 254 7.66 -11.17 -19.22
N ILE A 255 6.38 -10.96 -19.53
CA ILE A 255 5.74 -11.37 -20.78
C ILE A 255 5.41 -10.14 -21.60
N GLU A 256 5.73 -10.22 -22.90
CA GLU A 256 5.23 -9.25 -23.84
C GLU A 256 3.75 -9.54 -24.16
N LEU A 257 2.87 -8.67 -23.67
CA LEU A 257 1.43 -8.75 -23.94
C LEU A 257 1.13 -8.35 -25.39
N PRO A 258 0.05 -8.91 -26.00
CA PRO A 258 -0.35 -8.61 -27.38
C PRO A 258 -0.47 -7.10 -27.65
N LYS A 259 -0.05 -6.66 -28.85
CA LYS A 259 -0.09 -5.24 -29.22
C LYS A 259 -1.53 -4.71 -29.27
N GLU A 260 -2.45 -5.56 -29.71
CA GLU A 260 -3.88 -5.29 -29.75
C GLU A 260 -4.43 -4.93 -28.37
N TRP A 261 -3.92 -5.57 -27.32
CA TRP A 261 -4.34 -5.25 -25.95
C TRP A 261 -3.75 -3.92 -25.46
N LYS A 262 -2.53 -3.57 -25.89
CA LYS A 262 -1.91 -2.26 -25.62
C LYS A 262 -2.70 -1.14 -26.30
N ASP A 263 -3.20 -1.36 -27.51
CA ASP A 263 -4.01 -0.39 -28.22
C ASP A 263 -5.42 -0.29 -27.61
N PHE A 264 -6.00 -1.44 -27.22
CA PHE A 264 -7.31 -1.49 -26.57
C PHE A 264 -7.32 -0.78 -25.22
N ILE A 265 -6.28 -0.95 -24.40
CA ILE A 265 -6.25 -0.38 -23.04
C ILE A 265 -6.06 1.14 -22.98
N VAL A 266 -5.69 1.76 -24.11
CA VAL A 266 -5.61 3.22 -24.24
C VAL A 266 -6.99 3.82 -24.52
N GLN A 267 -7.97 3.01 -24.97
CA GLN A 267 -9.34 3.45 -25.20
C GLN A 267 -10.03 3.84 -23.89
N GLU A 268 -10.98 4.78 -23.98
CA GLU A 268 -11.87 5.11 -22.87
C GLU A 268 -12.86 3.96 -22.63
N ILE A 269 -13.14 3.67 -21.37
CA ILE A 269 -14.09 2.62 -20.99
C ILE A 269 -15.50 3.18 -21.13
N ASP A 270 -16.33 2.54 -21.94
CA ASP A 270 -17.70 2.96 -22.22
C ASP A 270 -18.69 1.78 -22.13
N GLU A 271 -19.98 2.07 -22.38
CA GLU A 271 -21.04 1.05 -22.32
C GLU A 271 -20.87 -0.08 -23.33
N ASN A 272 -20.10 0.12 -24.41
CA ASN A 272 -19.94 -0.85 -25.49
C ASN A 272 -18.74 -1.77 -25.27
N ASN A 273 -17.72 -1.32 -24.52
CA ASN A 273 -16.46 -2.04 -24.38
C ASN A 273 -16.14 -2.52 -22.95
N TYR A 274 -16.86 -2.08 -21.91
CA TYR A 274 -16.51 -2.41 -20.52
C TYR A 274 -16.45 -3.92 -20.21
N ILE A 275 -17.28 -4.72 -20.88
CA ILE A 275 -17.27 -6.19 -20.73
C ILE A 275 -15.96 -6.78 -21.26
N LEU A 276 -15.47 -6.28 -22.40
CA LEU A 276 -14.21 -6.71 -22.99
C LEU A 276 -13.02 -6.36 -22.08
N PHE A 277 -13.06 -5.20 -21.42
CA PHE A 277 -12.08 -4.83 -20.39
C PHE A 277 -12.08 -5.82 -19.22
N ILE A 278 -13.25 -6.20 -18.71
CA ILE A 278 -13.36 -7.20 -17.62
C ILE A 278 -12.81 -8.55 -18.07
N GLN A 279 -13.15 -9.00 -19.28
CA GLN A 279 -12.66 -10.27 -19.83
C GLN A 279 -11.14 -10.25 -20.05
N MET A 280 -10.59 -9.15 -20.55
CA MET A 280 -9.15 -8.97 -20.69
C MET A 280 -8.43 -9.05 -19.33
N LEU A 281 -8.95 -8.40 -18.29
CA LEU A 281 -8.40 -8.49 -16.93
C LEU A 281 -8.40 -9.92 -16.39
N GLN A 282 -9.50 -10.66 -16.60
CA GLN A 282 -9.58 -12.06 -16.21
C GLN A 282 -8.55 -12.91 -16.97
N ALA A 283 -8.39 -12.70 -18.28
CA ALA A 283 -7.40 -13.39 -19.08
C ALA A 283 -5.96 -13.10 -18.60
N LEU A 284 -5.63 -11.83 -18.31
CA LEU A 284 -4.33 -11.43 -17.77
C LEU A 284 -3.98 -12.17 -16.47
N ILE A 285 -4.96 -12.36 -15.60
CA ILE A 285 -4.74 -13.07 -14.33
C ILE A 285 -4.43 -14.54 -14.58
N GLN A 286 -5.16 -15.19 -15.50
CA GLN A 286 -4.88 -16.57 -15.90
C GLN A 286 -3.49 -16.72 -16.53
N ILE A 287 -3.05 -15.75 -17.35
CA ILE A 287 -1.68 -15.74 -17.89
C ILE A 287 -0.65 -15.74 -16.76
N GLY A 288 -0.82 -14.85 -15.77
CA GLY A 288 0.11 -14.82 -14.65
C GLY A 288 0.12 -16.14 -13.87
N LYS A 289 -1.05 -16.73 -13.60
CA LYS A 289 -1.16 -18.04 -12.94
C LYS A 289 -0.37 -19.12 -13.67
N LEU A 290 -0.48 -19.19 -15.00
CA LEU A 290 0.19 -20.20 -15.83
C LEU A 290 1.71 -20.04 -15.88
N ASN A 291 2.25 -18.87 -15.55
CA ASN A 291 3.69 -18.59 -15.60
C ASN A 291 4.39 -18.73 -14.23
N LEU A 292 3.63 -18.96 -13.18
CA LEU A 292 4.15 -19.21 -11.84
C LEU A 292 4.35 -20.73 -11.64
N LYS A 293 5.51 -21.11 -11.12
CA LYS A 293 5.90 -22.53 -10.95
C LYS A 293 5.76 -23.04 -9.51
N ASP A 294 5.93 -22.15 -8.54
CA ASP A 294 5.86 -22.50 -7.13
C ASP A 294 4.42 -22.45 -6.62
N GLU A 295 3.97 -23.52 -5.95
CA GLU A 295 2.58 -23.65 -5.49
C GLU A 295 2.19 -22.56 -4.46
N LYS A 296 3.11 -22.18 -3.56
CA LYS A 296 2.84 -21.14 -2.57
C LYS A 296 2.72 -19.79 -3.25
N THR A 297 3.62 -19.49 -4.17
CA THR A 297 3.55 -18.30 -5.01
C THR A 297 2.23 -18.27 -5.80
N VAL A 298 1.83 -19.39 -6.41
CA VAL A 298 0.57 -19.50 -7.17
C VAL A 298 -0.63 -19.23 -6.26
N ARG A 299 -0.68 -19.81 -5.06
CA ARG A 299 -1.78 -19.58 -4.11
C ARG A 299 -1.86 -18.11 -3.72
N PHE A 300 -0.74 -17.52 -3.28
CA PHE A 300 -0.69 -16.11 -2.89
C PHE A 300 -1.06 -15.17 -4.05
N TYR A 301 -0.57 -15.49 -5.26
CA TYR A 301 -0.89 -14.78 -6.48
C TYR A 301 -2.39 -14.85 -6.78
N ASN A 302 -3.00 -16.03 -6.76
CA ASN A 302 -4.43 -16.20 -7.07
C ASN A 302 -5.30 -15.35 -6.14
N GLU A 303 -5.07 -15.43 -4.83
CA GLU A 303 -5.87 -14.65 -3.86
C GLU A 303 -5.68 -13.13 -4.04
N THR A 304 -4.43 -12.69 -4.27
CA THR A 304 -4.11 -11.27 -4.54
C THR A 304 -4.73 -10.79 -5.84
N ALA A 305 -4.60 -11.57 -6.91
CA ALA A 305 -5.09 -11.25 -8.23
C ALA A 305 -6.62 -11.27 -8.30
N ASP A 306 -7.28 -12.20 -7.62
CA ASP A 306 -8.74 -12.26 -7.53
C ASP A 306 -9.31 -11.08 -6.76
N MET A 307 -8.70 -10.72 -5.63
CA MET A 307 -9.13 -9.54 -4.86
C MET A 307 -8.96 -8.26 -5.69
N LEU A 308 -7.88 -8.18 -6.45
CA LEU A 308 -7.65 -7.08 -7.37
C LEU A 308 -8.68 -7.06 -8.50
N TYR A 309 -8.89 -8.18 -9.19
CA TYR A 309 -9.86 -8.34 -10.27
C TYR A 309 -11.24 -7.86 -9.86
N HIS A 310 -11.73 -8.38 -8.75
CA HIS A 310 -13.03 -8.00 -8.23
C HIS A 310 -13.07 -6.53 -7.83
N GLY A 311 -11.97 -5.98 -7.32
CA GLY A 311 -11.87 -4.55 -6.99
C GLY A 311 -11.98 -3.66 -8.22
N ILE A 312 -11.29 -4.01 -9.31
CA ILE A 312 -11.36 -3.30 -10.58
C ILE A 312 -12.75 -3.48 -11.24
N ARG A 313 -13.28 -4.70 -11.22
CA ARG A 313 -14.63 -5.03 -11.75
C ARG A 313 -15.72 -4.22 -11.07
N ILE A 314 -15.69 -4.09 -9.74
CA ILE A 314 -16.62 -3.22 -8.99
C ILE A 314 -16.57 -1.79 -9.54
N ARG A 315 -15.36 -1.25 -9.72
CA ARG A 315 -15.22 0.13 -10.19
C ARG A 315 -15.72 0.31 -11.61
N ILE A 316 -15.34 -0.57 -12.55
CA ILE A 316 -15.83 -0.55 -13.94
C ILE A 316 -17.37 -0.56 -13.96
N LEU A 317 -17.99 -1.53 -13.29
CA LEU A 317 -19.43 -1.70 -13.29
C LEU A 317 -20.17 -0.54 -12.62
N THR A 318 -19.60 0.02 -11.54
CA THR A 318 -20.16 1.18 -10.84
C THR A 318 -20.10 2.44 -11.71
N GLU A 319 -18.97 2.68 -12.38
CA GLU A 319 -18.79 3.85 -13.26
C GLU A 319 -19.73 3.79 -14.47
N MET A 320 -19.96 2.59 -15.01
CA MET A 320 -20.91 2.36 -16.11
C MET A 320 -22.37 2.28 -15.65
N ASN A 321 -22.63 2.28 -14.34
CA ASN A 321 -23.96 2.06 -13.75
C ASN A 321 -24.66 0.81 -14.32
N LYS A 322 -23.93 -0.32 -14.43
CA LYS A 322 -24.45 -1.59 -14.97
C LYS A 322 -24.34 -2.72 -13.95
N SER A 323 -25.26 -3.68 -14.05
CA SER A 323 -25.23 -4.99 -13.39
C SER A 323 -24.94 -4.91 -11.88
N PRO A 324 -25.82 -4.28 -11.08
CA PRO A 324 -25.64 -4.16 -9.63
C PRO A 324 -25.45 -5.52 -8.94
N GLU A 325 -26.01 -6.59 -9.50
CA GLU A 325 -25.84 -7.97 -9.04
C GLU A 325 -24.38 -8.43 -9.16
N LEU A 326 -23.69 -8.06 -10.24
CA LEU A 326 -22.27 -8.41 -10.45
C LEU A 326 -21.34 -7.56 -9.57
N VAL A 327 -21.77 -6.34 -9.23
CA VAL A 327 -21.08 -5.49 -8.24
C VAL A 327 -21.18 -6.12 -6.86
N GLU A 328 -22.38 -6.56 -6.47
CA GLU A 328 -22.63 -7.28 -5.21
C GLU A 328 -21.84 -8.60 -5.15
N GLU A 329 -21.89 -9.43 -6.18
CA GLU A 329 -21.13 -10.67 -6.31
C GLU A 329 -19.62 -10.43 -6.10
N SER A 330 -19.08 -9.40 -6.75
CA SER A 330 -17.65 -9.07 -6.65
C SER A 330 -17.28 -8.54 -5.26
N ALA A 331 -18.17 -7.77 -4.63
CA ALA A 331 -17.96 -7.30 -3.27
C ALA A 331 -17.92 -8.47 -2.28
N LEU A 332 -18.88 -9.41 -2.38
CA LEU A 332 -18.95 -10.62 -1.57
C LEU A 332 -17.71 -11.51 -1.73
N LYS A 333 -17.21 -11.69 -2.96
CA LYS A 333 -15.97 -12.43 -3.20
C LYS A 333 -14.76 -11.80 -2.53
N ILE A 334 -14.64 -10.46 -2.55
CA ILE A 334 -13.59 -9.76 -1.79
C ILE A 334 -13.73 -10.01 -0.29
N VAL A 335 -14.94 -9.93 0.26
CA VAL A 335 -15.16 -10.21 1.70
C VAL A 335 -14.66 -11.61 2.05
N HIS A 336 -15.01 -12.61 1.25
CA HIS A 336 -14.55 -13.98 1.47
C HIS A 336 -13.02 -14.10 1.41
N LEU A 337 -12.36 -13.43 0.46
CA LEU A 337 -10.90 -13.42 0.37
C LEU A 337 -10.22 -12.75 1.58
N THR A 338 -10.90 -11.84 2.30
CA THR A 338 -10.37 -11.28 3.58
C THR A 338 -10.42 -12.27 4.74
N GLU A 339 -11.04 -13.45 4.55
CA GLU A 339 -11.08 -14.53 5.54
C GLU A 339 -9.89 -15.48 5.42
N SER A 340 -9.14 -15.42 4.31
CA SER A 340 -7.93 -16.23 4.08
C SER A 340 -6.85 -15.98 5.16
N ASP A 341 -6.10 -17.02 5.49
CA ASP A 341 -4.90 -16.96 6.33
C ASP A 341 -3.81 -16.08 5.70
N MET A 342 -3.69 -16.10 4.37
CA MET A 342 -2.75 -15.28 3.61
C MET A 342 -3.13 -13.80 3.58
N PHE A 343 -4.34 -13.44 4.00
CA PHE A 343 -4.77 -12.04 4.08
C PHE A 343 -3.90 -11.22 5.03
N SER A 344 -3.39 -11.85 6.09
CA SER A 344 -2.51 -11.23 7.08
C SER A 344 -1.21 -10.64 6.47
N VAL A 345 -0.76 -11.16 5.33
CA VAL A 345 0.44 -10.71 4.60
C VAL A 345 0.12 -10.04 3.27
N SER A 346 -1.17 -9.87 2.95
CA SER A 346 -1.63 -9.24 1.69
C SER A 346 -1.05 -7.83 1.47
N PRO A 347 -0.69 -7.46 0.24
CA PRO A 347 0.00 -6.20 -0.03
C PRO A 347 -0.91 -4.97 0.14
N GLY A 348 -0.28 -3.84 0.47
CA GLY A 348 -0.99 -2.59 0.79
C GLY A 348 -1.83 -2.00 -0.35
N PHE A 349 -1.51 -2.30 -1.62
CA PHE A 349 -2.30 -1.81 -2.76
C PHE A 349 -3.71 -2.40 -2.83
N LEU A 350 -3.96 -3.56 -2.19
CA LEU A 350 -5.28 -4.19 -2.13
C LEU A 350 -6.28 -3.42 -1.26
N SER A 351 -5.82 -2.45 -0.44
CA SER A 351 -6.71 -1.64 0.39
C SER A 351 -7.81 -0.95 -0.41
N ASN A 352 -7.51 -0.60 -1.66
CA ASN A 352 -8.44 0.05 -2.56
C ASN A 352 -9.58 -0.87 -3.03
N SER A 353 -9.30 -2.16 -3.24
CA SER A 353 -10.31 -3.16 -3.58
C SER A 353 -11.21 -3.46 -2.39
N ILE A 354 -10.61 -3.60 -1.20
CA ILE A 354 -11.33 -3.84 0.07
C ILE A 354 -12.24 -2.66 0.39
N ALA A 355 -11.75 -1.42 0.23
CA ALA A 355 -12.55 -0.23 0.43
C ALA A 355 -13.72 -0.12 -0.56
N ALA A 356 -13.53 -0.52 -1.82
CA ALA A 356 -14.60 -0.56 -2.81
C ALA A 356 -15.69 -1.57 -2.41
N SER A 357 -15.31 -2.80 -2.03
CA SER A 357 -16.24 -3.80 -1.50
C SER A 357 -16.98 -3.29 -0.27
N ALA A 358 -16.26 -2.73 0.72
CA ALA A 358 -16.86 -2.20 1.94
C ALA A 358 -17.95 -1.15 1.68
N LYS A 359 -17.75 -0.27 0.69
CA LYS A 359 -18.76 0.74 0.30
C LYS A 359 -20.01 0.12 -0.31
N VAL A 360 -19.86 -0.92 -1.13
CA VAL A 360 -20.99 -1.68 -1.71
C VAL A 360 -21.78 -2.35 -0.59
N ILE A 361 -21.10 -3.10 0.30
CA ILE A 361 -21.75 -3.80 1.41
C ILE A 361 -22.43 -2.81 2.37
N LEU A 362 -21.77 -1.70 2.70
CA LEU A 362 -22.35 -0.64 3.53
C LEU A 362 -23.61 -0.04 2.90
N HIS A 363 -23.60 0.21 1.59
CA HIS A 363 -24.77 0.71 0.88
C HIS A 363 -25.95 -0.28 0.96
N ILE A 364 -25.69 -1.58 0.77
CA ILE A 364 -26.71 -2.62 0.90
C ILE A 364 -27.29 -2.64 2.32
N VAL A 365 -26.45 -2.56 3.35
CA VAL A 365 -26.90 -2.53 4.75
C VAL A 365 -27.78 -1.31 5.02
N ARG A 366 -27.45 -0.13 4.49
CA ARG A 366 -28.31 1.06 4.62
C ARG A 366 -29.68 0.85 3.95
N LEU A 367 -29.74 0.21 2.78
CA LEU A 367 -31.02 -0.13 2.13
C LEU A 367 -31.86 -1.08 2.99
N ILE A 368 -31.21 -1.98 3.73
CA ILE A 368 -31.87 -2.87 4.68
C ILE A 368 -32.40 -2.09 5.88
N GLU A 369 -31.61 -1.19 6.48
CA GLU A 369 -32.06 -0.34 7.61
C GLU A 369 -33.23 0.57 7.24
N MET A 370 -33.28 1.04 5.98
CA MET A 370 -34.39 1.83 5.45
C MET A 370 -35.63 1.00 5.08
N GLY A 371 -35.55 -0.34 5.15
CA GLY A 371 -36.64 -1.24 4.74
C GLY A 371 -36.82 -1.39 3.23
N HIS A 372 -35.89 -0.90 2.42
CA HIS A 372 -35.90 -1.04 0.96
C HIS A 372 -35.42 -2.41 0.48
N ARG A 373 -34.67 -3.13 1.33
CA ARG A 373 -34.19 -4.50 1.07
C ARG A 373 -34.39 -5.36 2.30
N LYS A 374 -34.66 -6.65 2.11
CA LYS A 374 -34.77 -7.61 3.21
C LYS A 374 -33.40 -8.25 3.49
N ASN A 375 -33.00 -8.29 4.77
CA ASN A 375 -31.84 -9.09 5.19
C ASN A 375 -32.19 -10.58 5.16
N CYS A 376 -31.24 -11.45 4.81
CA CYS A 376 -31.49 -12.89 4.64
C CYS A 376 -32.65 -13.19 3.68
N ASP A 377 -32.72 -12.47 2.56
CA ASP A 377 -33.75 -12.70 1.56
C ASP A 377 -33.51 -14.04 0.84
N GLU A 378 -34.42 -15.00 1.02
CA GLU A 378 -34.37 -16.32 0.40
C GLU A 378 -34.43 -16.25 -1.14
N PHE A 379 -35.00 -15.18 -1.69
CA PHE A 379 -35.15 -14.97 -3.13
C PHE A 379 -33.98 -14.21 -3.78
N SER A 380 -32.98 -13.81 -2.98
CA SER A 380 -31.76 -13.21 -3.50
C SER A 380 -31.05 -14.17 -4.46
N ILE A 381 -30.47 -13.65 -5.55
CA ILE A 381 -29.71 -14.42 -6.55
C ILE A 381 -28.55 -15.20 -5.90
N HIS A 382 -28.04 -14.69 -4.78
CA HIS A 382 -26.95 -15.31 -4.01
C HIS A 382 -27.44 -16.13 -2.81
N GLY A 383 -28.76 -16.36 -2.69
CA GLY A 383 -29.40 -17.00 -1.54
C GLY A 383 -29.49 -16.07 -0.31
N PRO A 384 -29.96 -16.62 0.84
CA PRO A 384 -30.14 -15.84 2.06
C PRO A 384 -28.80 -15.39 2.64
N ILE A 385 -28.47 -14.11 2.43
CA ILE A 385 -27.24 -13.49 2.96
C ILE A 385 -27.56 -12.61 4.16
N ASN A 386 -26.84 -12.82 5.25
CA ASN A 386 -26.84 -11.91 6.39
C ASN A 386 -25.84 -10.77 6.19
N TYR A 387 -26.31 -9.65 5.65
CA TYR A 387 -25.46 -8.52 5.27
C TYR A 387 -24.77 -7.83 6.45
N PHE A 388 -25.32 -7.90 7.66
CA PHE A 388 -24.64 -7.39 8.87
C PHE A 388 -23.43 -8.25 9.25
N GLN A 389 -23.50 -9.58 9.05
CA GLN A 389 -22.34 -10.46 9.24
C GLN A 389 -21.28 -10.21 8.16
N ILE A 390 -21.69 -10.05 6.90
CA ILE A 390 -20.77 -9.68 5.80
C ILE A 390 -20.10 -8.32 6.09
N LEU A 391 -20.85 -7.34 6.61
CA LEU A 391 -20.34 -6.04 7.01
C LEU A 391 -19.30 -6.16 8.14
N SER A 392 -19.53 -7.02 9.12
CA SER A 392 -18.58 -7.32 10.20
C SER A 392 -17.28 -7.95 9.67
N LYS A 393 -17.38 -8.88 8.72
CA LYS A 393 -16.20 -9.51 8.09
C LYS A 393 -15.35 -8.50 7.33
N ILE A 394 -15.95 -7.66 6.48
CA ILE A 394 -15.19 -6.65 5.74
C ILE A 394 -14.63 -5.54 6.66
N TYR A 395 -15.33 -5.22 7.76
CA TYR A 395 -14.82 -4.35 8.81
C TYR A 395 -13.54 -4.91 9.44
N ARG A 396 -13.53 -6.20 9.81
CA ARG A 396 -12.31 -6.90 10.28
C ARG A 396 -11.18 -6.78 9.25
N GLY A 397 -11.49 -6.98 7.97
CA GLY A 397 -10.53 -6.83 6.87
C GLY A 397 -9.90 -5.44 6.81
N LEU A 398 -10.73 -4.39 6.89
CA LEU A 398 -10.28 -2.99 6.94
C LEU A 398 -9.44 -2.68 8.19
N GLN A 399 -9.79 -3.24 9.35
CA GLN A 399 -9.03 -3.06 10.59
C GLN A 399 -7.65 -3.71 10.51
N ILE A 400 -7.55 -4.94 10.00
CA ILE A 400 -6.26 -5.62 9.77
C ILE A 400 -5.40 -4.78 8.81
N MET A 401 -5.95 -4.36 7.68
CA MET A 401 -5.22 -3.53 6.72
C MET A 401 -4.84 -2.15 7.28
N GLY A 402 -5.69 -1.55 8.11
CA GLY A 402 -5.40 -0.26 8.74
C GLY A 402 -4.27 -0.30 9.77
N LYS A 403 -4.18 -1.38 10.54
CA LYS A 403 -3.07 -1.60 11.47
C LYS A 403 -1.73 -1.72 10.75
N ARG A 404 -1.72 -2.38 9.60
CA ARG A 404 -0.53 -2.60 8.76
C ARG A 404 -0.17 -1.36 7.96
N PHE A 405 -1.18 -0.74 7.34
CA PHE A 405 -1.02 0.37 6.40
C PHE A 405 -1.83 1.58 6.84
N ARG A 406 -1.16 2.53 7.49
CA ARG A 406 -1.78 3.74 8.03
C ARG A 406 -2.58 4.53 6.99
N LYS A 407 -2.22 4.44 5.70
CA LYS A 407 -2.98 5.05 4.59
C LYS A 407 -4.46 4.64 4.59
N VAL A 408 -4.80 3.44 5.03
CA VAL A 408 -6.18 2.94 5.04
C VAL A 408 -7.03 3.75 6.01
N PHE A 409 -6.55 4.00 7.23
CA PHE A 409 -7.26 4.87 8.18
C PHE A 409 -7.31 6.32 7.70
N LEU A 410 -6.27 6.80 7.02
CA LEU A 410 -6.26 8.16 6.46
C LEU A 410 -7.31 8.34 5.35
N LEU A 411 -7.45 7.36 4.45
CA LEU A 411 -8.32 7.46 3.28
C LEU A 411 -9.74 6.94 3.52
N GLN A 412 -9.91 5.94 4.39
CA GLN A 412 -11.18 5.24 4.63
C GLN A 412 -11.70 5.42 6.06
N GLY A 413 -11.09 6.29 6.86
CA GLY A 413 -11.44 6.48 8.27
C GLY A 413 -12.91 6.85 8.51
N SER A 414 -13.55 7.59 7.59
CA SER A 414 -14.99 7.90 7.68
C SER A 414 -15.85 6.65 7.47
N THR A 415 -15.57 5.87 6.42
CA THR A 415 -16.26 4.61 6.14
C THR A 415 -16.09 3.61 7.27
N ILE A 416 -14.87 3.46 7.82
CA ILE A 416 -14.59 2.55 8.95
C ILE A 416 -15.43 2.93 10.18
N LYS A 417 -15.45 4.22 10.55
CA LYS A 417 -16.25 4.71 11.69
C LYS A 417 -17.75 4.50 11.49
N GLU A 418 -18.23 4.70 10.28
CA GLU A 418 -19.64 4.49 9.98
C GLU A 418 -20.03 3.02 10.12
N ILE A 419 -19.22 2.11 9.57
CA ILE A 419 -19.44 0.67 9.71
C ILE A 419 -19.46 0.27 11.19
N GLU A 420 -18.52 0.80 11.98
CA GLU A 420 -18.47 0.57 13.43
C GLU A 420 -19.75 1.03 14.15
N ILE A 421 -20.29 2.21 13.80
CA ILE A 421 -21.55 2.72 14.38
C ILE A 421 -22.72 1.79 14.06
N ILE A 422 -22.89 1.38 12.80
CA ILE A 422 -23.98 0.48 12.38
C ILE A 422 -23.88 -0.87 13.08
N LEU A 423 -22.68 -1.46 13.15
CA LEU A 423 -22.47 -2.73 13.82
C LEU A 423 -22.77 -2.66 15.33
N ASN A 424 -22.43 -1.54 15.99
CA ASN A 424 -22.76 -1.31 17.39
C ASN A 424 -24.26 -1.12 17.64
N GLN A 425 -24.96 -0.43 16.74
CA GLN A 425 -26.42 -0.30 16.82
C GLN A 425 -27.11 -1.66 16.61
N TYR A 426 -26.64 -2.43 15.63
CA TYR A 426 -27.15 -3.77 15.36
C TYR A 426 -26.95 -4.72 16.56
N SER A 427 -25.79 -4.69 17.21
CA SER A 427 -25.50 -5.54 18.38
C SER A 427 -26.36 -5.19 19.61
N LEU A 428 -26.73 -3.92 19.79
CA LEU A 428 -27.63 -3.48 20.86
C LEU A 428 -29.10 -3.85 20.60
N ASN A 429 -29.53 -3.78 19.34
CA ASN A 429 -30.93 -3.96 18.95
C ASN A 429 -31.32 -5.41 18.64
N SER A 430 -30.37 -6.30 18.42
CA SER A 430 -30.68 -7.69 18.06
C SER A 430 -30.78 -8.59 19.30
N PRO A 431 -32.00 -8.93 19.79
CA PRO A 431 -32.20 -9.73 21.00
C PRO A 431 -31.64 -11.16 20.89
N LEU A 432 -31.41 -11.63 19.67
CA LEU A 432 -30.87 -12.98 19.38
C LEU A 432 -29.33 -13.02 19.30
N THR A 433 -28.62 -11.89 19.22
CA THR A 433 -27.15 -11.89 18.99
C THR A 433 -26.32 -11.76 20.27
N ARG A 434 -26.94 -11.66 21.45
CA ARG A 434 -26.23 -11.62 22.73
C ARG A 434 -25.44 -12.90 23.06
N VAL A 435 -25.69 -14.00 22.33
CA VAL A 435 -25.03 -15.28 22.58
C VAL A 435 -23.70 -15.44 21.83
N ASP A 436 -23.49 -14.79 20.67
CA ASP A 436 -22.33 -15.09 19.80
C ASP A 436 -21.26 -13.97 19.69
N MET A 437 -21.59 -12.70 19.91
CA MET A 437 -20.64 -11.60 19.65
C MET A 437 -19.50 -11.49 20.69
N ASN A 438 -19.67 -12.05 21.89
CA ASN A 438 -18.62 -12.02 22.93
C ASN A 438 -17.43 -12.96 22.62
N ASN A 439 -17.57 -13.89 21.67
CA ASN A 439 -16.47 -14.77 21.26
C ASN A 439 -15.56 -14.16 20.18
N ILE A 440 -16.01 -13.11 19.48
CA ILE A 440 -15.24 -12.52 18.36
C ILE A 440 -14.07 -11.65 18.87
N SER A 441 -14.08 -11.23 20.13
CA SER A 441 -13.01 -10.41 20.72
C SER A 441 -11.84 -11.17 21.36
N SER A 442 -11.86 -12.52 21.40
CA SER A 442 -10.82 -13.31 22.12
C SER A 442 -10.12 -14.41 21.33
N GLU A 443 -10.48 -14.72 20.09
CA GLU A 443 -9.77 -15.72 19.27
C GLU A 443 -8.76 -15.07 18.33
N ASN A 444 -7.60 -14.72 18.90
CA ASN A 444 -6.39 -14.34 18.17
C ASN A 444 -5.31 -15.44 18.29
N SER A 445 -5.70 -16.71 18.35
CA SER A 445 -4.77 -17.83 18.15
C SER A 445 -4.90 -18.30 16.71
N GLY A 446 -4.05 -17.76 15.83
CA GLY A 446 -3.91 -18.28 14.47
C GLY A 446 -3.49 -19.75 14.48
N PRO A 447 -3.65 -20.46 13.35
CA PRO A 447 -3.25 -21.86 13.22
C PRO A 447 -1.77 -22.03 13.59
N SER A 448 -1.46 -23.15 14.24
CA SER A 448 -0.08 -23.52 14.53
C SER A 448 0.71 -23.60 13.23
N ILE A 449 1.92 -23.02 13.21
CA ILE A 449 2.89 -23.12 12.10
C ILE A 449 3.06 -24.57 11.64
N THR A 450 2.85 -25.55 12.51
CA THR A 450 2.97 -26.98 12.22
C THR A 450 1.77 -27.55 11.42
N GLU A 451 0.54 -27.05 11.62
CA GLU A 451 -0.64 -27.44 10.82
C GLU A 451 -0.57 -26.86 9.40
N PHE A 452 0.03 -25.68 9.26
CA PHE A 452 0.27 -25.01 7.98
C PHE A 452 1.12 -25.86 7.02
N PHE A 453 2.09 -26.65 7.51
CA PHE A 453 2.97 -27.45 6.66
C PHE A 453 2.39 -28.81 6.23
N GLN A 454 1.38 -29.34 6.92
CA GLN A 454 0.78 -30.66 6.59
C GLN A 454 -0.22 -30.58 5.42
N ILE A 455 -0.83 -29.40 5.21
CA ILE A 455 -1.76 -29.15 4.09
C ILE A 455 -0.99 -29.03 2.75
N ILE A 456 0.31 -28.71 2.80
CA ILE A 456 1.17 -28.39 1.64
C ILE A 456 1.60 -29.64 0.85
N SER A 457 1.59 -30.83 1.47
CA SER A 457 2.11 -32.05 0.84
C SER A 457 1.13 -32.80 -0.09
N ALA A 458 -0.06 -32.25 -0.36
CA ALA A 458 -1.19 -33.06 -0.80
C ALA A 458 -1.63 -32.97 -2.28
N ASN A 459 -1.12 -32.08 -3.15
CA ASN A 459 -1.67 -32.01 -4.52
C ASN A 459 -0.66 -31.70 -5.62
N LYS A 460 -0.81 -32.42 -6.74
CA LYS A 460 -0.08 -32.24 -7.99
C LYS A 460 -1.06 -32.09 -9.16
N ASP A 461 -0.57 -31.30 -10.12
CA ASP A 461 -0.94 -31.21 -11.53
C ASP A 461 -2.09 -30.27 -11.94
N THR A 462 -1.70 -29.26 -12.72
CA THR A 462 -2.57 -28.37 -13.51
C THR A 462 -3.01 -29.13 -14.76
N SER A 463 -4.31 -29.18 -15.04
CA SER A 463 -4.85 -30.04 -16.10
C SER A 463 -4.77 -29.39 -17.49
N GLU A 464 -4.54 -30.20 -18.53
CA GLU A 464 -4.56 -29.79 -19.96
C GLU A 464 -5.83 -29.03 -20.35
N TYR A 465 -6.94 -29.28 -19.66
CA TYR A 465 -8.22 -28.59 -19.82
C TYR A 465 -8.14 -27.08 -19.48
N GLU A 466 -7.43 -26.70 -18.42
CA GLU A 466 -7.28 -25.28 -18.03
C GLU A 466 -6.54 -24.49 -19.13
N ARG A 467 -5.56 -25.12 -19.79
CA ARG A 467 -4.82 -24.53 -20.91
C ARG A 467 -5.71 -24.33 -22.15
N MET A 468 -6.56 -25.29 -22.50
CA MET A 468 -7.48 -25.16 -23.64
C MET A 468 -8.51 -24.04 -23.44
N GLN A 469 -9.08 -23.92 -22.24
CA GLN A 469 -10.03 -22.83 -21.92
C GLN A 469 -9.37 -21.46 -22.05
N TYR A 470 -8.10 -21.35 -21.67
CA TYR A 470 -7.30 -20.14 -21.84
C TYR A 470 -7.13 -19.76 -23.32
N GLU A 471 -6.67 -20.67 -24.16
CA GLU A 471 -6.44 -20.39 -25.60
C GLU A 471 -7.73 -19.93 -26.29
N ARG A 472 -8.87 -20.52 -25.93
CA ARG A 472 -10.20 -20.09 -26.41
C ARG A 472 -10.54 -18.67 -25.95
N ASN A 473 -10.31 -18.32 -24.69
CA ASN A 473 -10.64 -17.00 -24.16
C ASN A 473 -9.79 -15.89 -24.81
N VAL A 474 -8.48 -16.11 -24.98
CA VAL A 474 -7.60 -15.16 -25.68
C VAL A 474 -8.03 -15.00 -27.13
N PHE A 475 -8.33 -16.10 -27.82
CA PHE A 475 -8.79 -16.06 -29.20
C PHE A 475 -10.10 -15.28 -29.37
N ASN A 476 -11.08 -15.50 -28.49
CA ASN A 476 -12.36 -14.79 -28.52
C ASN A 476 -12.17 -13.27 -28.31
N ILE A 477 -11.31 -12.87 -27.36
CA ILE A 477 -11.01 -11.45 -27.12
C ILE A 477 -10.37 -10.83 -28.36
N LEU A 478 -9.38 -11.50 -28.97
CA LEU A 478 -8.70 -11.01 -30.16
C LEU A 478 -9.65 -10.87 -31.37
N GLN A 479 -10.57 -11.82 -31.57
CA GLN A 479 -11.59 -11.71 -32.62
C GLN A 479 -12.49 -10.49 -32.43
N HIS A 480 -12.94 -10.21 -31.20
CA HIS A 480 -13.77 -9.06 -30.91
C HIS A 480 -13.04 -7.72 -31.09
N ILE A 481 -11.74 -7.65 -30.75
CA ILE A 481 -10.93 -6.43 -30.92
C ILE A 481 -10.68 -6.11 -32.41
N GLN A 482 -10.63 -7.11 -33.29
CA GLN A 482 -10.34 -6.90 -34.73
C GLN A 482 -11.57 -6.45 -35.55
N LEU A 483 -12.78 -6.63 -35.04
CA LEU A 483 -14.04 -6.35 -35.76
C LEU A 483 -14.59 -4.89 -35.74
N PRO A 484 -14.09 -3.87 -35.01
CA PRO A 484 -14.77 -2.56 -34.97
C PRO A 484 -14.60 -1.67 -36.21
N ASN A 485 -13.68 -1.98 -37.14
CA ASN A 485 -13.30 -1.05 -38.22
C ASN A 485 -13.76 -1.43 -39.63
N SER A 486 -14.54 -2.50 -39.80
CA SER A 486 -15.26 -2.69 -41.06
C SER A 486 -16.44 -1.71 -41.12
N LYS A 487 -16.18 -0.50 -41.63
CA LYS A 487 -17.25 0.37 -42.12
C LYS A 487 -18.20 -0.50 -42.96
N PRO A 488 -19.52 -0.44 -42.76
CA PRO A 488 -20.45 -1.13 -43.64
C PRO A 488 -20.23 -0.56 -45.04
N THR A 489 -19.58 -1.34 -45.91
CA THR A 489 -19.56 -1.05 -47.34
C THR A 489 -21.01 -1.14 -47.78
N SER A 490 -21.63 0.02 -48.02
CA SER A 490 -22.98 0.09 -48.55
C SER A 490 -22.94 -0.46 -49.98
N ASN A 491 -23.14 -1.77 -50.12
CA ASN A 491 -23.51 -2.37 -51.39
C ASN A 491 -24.98 -2.03 -51.67
N TYR A 492 -25.24 -0.75 -51.99
CA TYR A 492 -26.40 -0.43 -52.81
C TYR A 492 -25.98 -0.63 -54.26
N PRO A 493 -26.70 -1.44 -55.05
CA PRO A 493 -26.46 -1.51 -56.48
C PRO A 493 -26.72 -0.14 -57.11
N PRO A 494 -25.97 0.27 -58.14
CA PRO A 494 -26.24 1.52 -58.84
C PRO A 494 -27.63 1.41 -59.49
N MET A 495 -28.57 2.26 -59.07
CA MET A 495 -29.77 2.48 -59.85
C MET A 495 -29.36 3.19 -61.14
N GLY A 496 -29.41 2.44 -62.24
CA GLY A 496 -29.23 2.97 -63.59
C GLY A 496 -30.42 3.86 -63.97
N LEU A 497 -30.09 4.97 -64.64
CA LEU A 497 -31.00 5.75 -65.49
C LEU A 497 -31.13 5.07 -66.86
#